data_AF-A0A5K1FJ16-F1
#
_entry.id   AF-A0A5K1FJ16-F1
#
_cell.length_a   1.000
_cell.length_b   1.000
_cell.length_c   1.000
_cell.angle_alpha   90.00
_cell.angle_beta   90.00
_cell.angle_gamma   90.00
#
_symmetry.space_group_name_H-M   'P 1'
#
loop_
_entity.id
_entity.type
_entity.pdbx_description
1 polymer ?
#
loop_
_entity_poly.entity_id
_entity_poly.type
_entity_poly.pdbx_seq_one_letter_code
_entity_poly.pdbx_strand_id
1 'polypeptide(L)' 'MDLGAPESRLGALDNLGSDAINEIAQSWEGFCACLDVLLSGCGGPSVESEFTAYVKVLSRHGFASLIQQYILQAVE' A
#
# COMPACT_ATOMS: atom_id res chain seq x y z
N MET A 1 25.89 2.48 -26.90
CA MET A 1 24.66 1.83 -26.39
C MET A 1 24.69 1.98 -24.90
N ASP A 2 23.94 2.96 -24.41
CA ASP A 2 23.74 3.18 -22.98
C ASP A 2 22.70 2.15 -22.52
N LEU A 3 23.13 1.13 -21.79
CA LEU A 3 22.23 0.24 -21.08
C LEU A 3 21.88 0.96 -19.77
N GLY A 4 20.96 1.93 -19.87
CA GLY A 4 20.34 2.55 -18.70
C GLY A 4 19.88 1.43 -17.79
N ALA A 5 20.48 1.36 -16.60
CA ALA A 5 20.13 0.39 -15.58
C ALA A 5 18.61 0.37 -15.41
N PRO A 6 17.97 -0.79 -15.18
CA PRO A 6 16.57 -0.79 -14.80
C PRO A 6 16.49 0.12 -13.59
N GLU A 7 15.77 1.23 -13.71
CA GLU A 7 15.53 2.15 -12.61
C GLU A 7 15.10 1.28 -11.44
N SER A 8 16.02 1.12 -10.48
CA SER A 8 15.76 0.22 -9.38
C SER A 8 14.49 0.74 -8.74
N ARG A 9 13.62 -0.13 -8.23
CA ARG A 9 12.41 0.31 -7.52
C ARG A 9 12.73 1.27 -6.36
N LEU A 10 14.01 1.34 -5.96
CA LEU A 10 14.59 2.33 -5.04
C LEU A 10 14.79 3.72 -5.67
N GLY A 11 15.14 3.83 -6.96
CA GLY A 11 15.23 5.10 -7.69
C GLY A 11 13.88 5.81 -7.85
N ALA A 12 12.78 5.05 -7.89
CA ALA A 12 11.43 5.63 -7.77
C ALA A 12 11.18 6.24 -6.39
N LEU A 13 11.84 5.73 -5.33
CA LEU A 13 11.76 6.26 -3.97
C LEU A 13 12.68 7.47 -3.75
N ASP A 14 13.79 7.60 -4.48
CA ASP A 14 14.69 8.78 -4.42
C ASP A 14 14.01 10.09 -4.86
N ASN A 15 12.95 10.00 -5.68
CA ASN A 15 12.13 11.15 -6.11
C ASN A 15 10.88 11.37 -5.25
N LEU A 16 10.65 10.55 -4.22
CA LEU A 16 9.55 10.77 -3.29
C LEU A 16 9.96 11.80 -2.24
N GLY A 17 9.24 12.92 -2.21
CA GLY A 17 9.38 13.87 -1.11
C GLY A 17 9.02 13.23 0.24
N SER A 18 9.56 13.77 1.33
CA SER A 18 9.28 13.33 2.71
C SER A 18 7.79 13.17 3.01
N ASP A 19 6.97 14.02 2.42
CA ASP A 19 5.52 14.03 2.61
C ASP A 19 4.86 12.80 1.96
N ALA A 20 5.33 12.40 0.78
CA ALA A 20 4.85 11.22 0.10
C ALA A 20 5.29 9.94 0.83
N ILE A 21 6.51 9.92 1.39
CA ILE A 21 6.99 8.80 2.22
C ILE A 21 6.13 8.66 3.47
N ASN A 22 5.84 9.76 4.17
CA ASN A 22 4.99 9.77 5.35
C ASN A 22 3.55 9.34 5.02
N GLU A 23 2.97 9.84 3.92
CA GLU A 23 1.64 9.44 3.46
C GLU A 23 1.56 7.94 3.15
N ILE A 24 2.56 7.39 2.47
CA ILE A 24 2.63 5.94 2.17
C ILE A 24 2.75 5.14 3.46
N ALA A 25 3.65 5.52 4.37
CA ALA A 25 3.88 4.79 5.61
C ALA A 25 2.60 4.74 6.48
N GLN A 26 1.94 5.88 6.66
CA GLN A 26 0.67 5.97 7.40
C GLN A 26 -0.44 5.19 6.72
N SER A 27 -0.53 5.27 5.38
CA SER A 27 -1.54 4.53 4.62
C SER A 27 -1.32 3.02 4.66
N TRP A 28 -0.06 2.57 4.69
CA TRP A 28 0.29 1.16 4.82
C TRP A 28 -0.08 0.62 6.20
N GLU A 29 0.24 1.35 7.26
CA GLU A 29 -0.15 1.00 8.63
C GLU A 29 -1.67 0.92 8.78
N GLY A 30 -2.40 1.93 8.28
CA GLY A 30 -3.86 1.96 8.29
C GLY A 30 -4.49 0.83 7.47
N PHE A 31 -3.90 0.50 6.31
CA PHE A 31 -4.29 -0.65 5.51
C PHE A 31 -4.16 -1.96 6.28
N CYS A 32 -3.00 -2.22 6.90
CA CYS A 32 -2.77 -3.44 7.69
C CYS A 32 -3.78 -3.56 8.85
N ALA A 33 -3.98 -2.47 9.61
CA ALA A 33 -4.93 -2.47 10.72
C ALA A 33 -6.37 -2.76 10.27
N CYS A 34 -6.82 -2.14 9.16
CA CYS A 34 -8.15 -2.42 8.62
C CYS A 34 -8.26 -3.85 8.12
N LEU A 35 -7.22 -4.36 7.45
CA LEU A 35 -7.20 -5.73 6.94
C LEU A 35 -7.30 -6.75 8.08
N ASP A 36 -6.56 -6.57 9.18
CA ASP A 36 -6.64 -7.45 10.34
C ASP A 36 -8.05 -7.50 10.93
N VAL A 37 -8.73 -6.35 11.04
CA VAL A 37 -10.12 -6.26 11.53
C VAL A 37 -11.12 -6.92 10.56
N LEU A 38 -10.89 -6.78 9.25
CA LEU A 38 -11.72 -7.43 8.24
C LEU A 38 -11.53 -8.96 8.28
N LEU A 39 -10.29 -9.44 8.42
CA LEU A 39 -9.97 -10.86 8.52
C LEU A 39 -10.48 -11.48 9.82
N SER A 40 -10.56 -10.72 10.91
CA SER A 40 -11.16 -11.17 12.17
C SER A 40 -12.70 -11.25 12.12
N GLY A 41 -13.32 -10.85 11.00
CA GLY A 41 -14.78 -10.80 10.86
C GLY A 41 -15.45 -9.71 11.70
N CYS A 42 -14.67 -8.73 12.20
CA CYS A 42 -15.17 -7.63 13.03
C CYS A 42 -15.36 -6.33 12.23
N GLY A 43 -15.15 -6.37 10.91
CA GLY A 43 -15.32 -5.23 10.02
C GLY A 43 -16.79 -4.80 9.86
N GLY A 44 -16.98 -3.49 9.69
CA GLY A 44 -18.25 -2.89 9.29
C GLY A 44 -18.02 -1.82 8.21
N PRO A 45 -19.09 -1.14 7.75
CA PRO A 45 -19.01 -0.22 6.61
C PRO A 45 -17.96 0.91 6.78
N SER A 46 -17.71 1.35 8.01
CA SER A 46 -16.65 2.34 8.31
C SER A 46 -15.26 1.78 8.01
N VAL A 47 -14.97 0.57 8.49
CA VAL A 47 -13.68 -0.10 8.29
C VAL A 47 -13.45 -0.42 6.81
N GLU A 48 -14.49 -0.84 6.09
CA GLU A 48 -14.41 -1.08 4.64
C GLU A 48 -14.13 0.22 3.85
N SER A 49 -14.74 1.33 4.27
CA SER A 49 -14.49 2.65 3.67
C SER A 49 -13.06 3.13 3.93
N GLU A 50 -12.56 2.99 5.17
CA GLU A 50 -11.18 3.32 5.54
C GLU A 50 -10.18 2.45 4.79
N PHE A 51 -10.40 1.13 4.76
CA PHE A 51 -9.62 0.19 3.97
C PHE A 51 -9.52 0.62 2.51
N THR A 52 -10.66 0.95 1.89
CA THR A 52 -10.71 1.40 0.49
C THR A 52 -9.94 2.71 0.28
N ALA A 53 -10.00 3.63 1.24
CA ALA A 53 -9.26 4.88 1.19
C ALA A 53 -7.73 4.63 1.21
N TYR A 54 -7.26 3.76 2.11
CA TYR A 54 -5.84 3.38 2.17
C TYR A 54 -5.37 2.65 0.91
N VAL A 55 -6.16 1.70 0.40
CA VAL A 55 -5.85 1.00 -0.86
C VAL A 55 -5.74 2.00 -2.01
N LYS A 56 -6.62 3.01 -2.07
CA LYS A 56 -6.57 4.05 -3.10
C LYS A 56 -5.31 4.90 -3.00
N VAL A 57 -4.91 5.33 -1.80
CA VAL A 57 -3.67 6.11 -1.60
C VAL A 57 -2.45 5.28 -2.01
N LEU A 58 -2.32 4.06 -1.51
CA LEU A 58 -1.22 3.16 -1.83
C LEU A 58 -1.16 2.83 -3.34
N SER A 59 -2.32 2.62 -3.97
CA SER A 59 -2.40 2.38 -5.42
C SER A 59 -1.95 3.58 -6.23
N ARG A 60 -2.26 4.81 -5.79
CA ARG A 60 -1.75 6.05 -6.44
C ARG A 60 -0.23 6.15 -6.40
N HIS A 61 0.40 5.55 -5.38
CA HIS A 61 1.86 5.48 -5.23
C HIS A 61 2.49 4.22 -5.85
N GLY A 62 1.72 3.43 -6.60
CA GLY A 62 2.24 2.25 -7.32
C GLY A 62 2.29 0.95 -6.51
N PHE A 63 1.69 0.90 -5.32
CA PHE A 63 1.72 -0.27 -4.44
C PHE A 63 0.61 -1.30 -4.70
N ALA A 64 -0.21 -1.13 -5.75
CA ALA A 64 -1.36 -1.99 -6.02
C ALA A 64 -1.02 -3.49 -6.09
N SER A 65 0.09 -3.86 -6.76
CA SER A 65 0.52 -5.26 -6.83
C SER A 65 0.99 -5.81 -5.48
N LEU A 66 1.62 -4.97 -4.64
CA LEU A 66 2.05 -5.38 -3.30
C LEU A 66 0.83 -5.62 -2.40
N ILE A 67 -0.17 -4.75 -2.47
CA ILE A 67 -1.44 -4.91 -1.73
C ILE A 67 -2.09 -6.24 -2.09
N GLN A 68 -2.21 -6.56 -3.38
CA GLN A 68 -2.80 -7.81 -3.84
C GLN A 68 -2.03 -9.03 -3.31
N GLN A 69 -0.70 -9.00 -3.38
CA GLN A 69 0.14 -10.07 -2.83
C GLN A 69 -0.03 -10.21 -1.31
N TYR A 70 -0.07 -9.08 -0.59
CA TYR A 70 -0.23 -9.09 0.86
C TYR A 70 -1.59 -9.67 1.28
N ILE A 71 -2.68 -9.26 0.61
CA ILE A 71 -4.02 -9.80 0.87
C ILE A 71 -4.04 -11.29 0.59
N LEU A 72 -3.48 -11.74 -0.55
CA LEU A 72 -3.43 -13.15 -0.90
C LEU A 72 -2.70 -13.97 0.19
N GLN A 73 -1.53 -13.49 0.62
CA GLN A 73 -0.77 -14.15 1.69
C GLN A 73 -1.51 -14.16 3.03
N ALA A 74 -2.35 -13.16 3.31
CA ALA A 74 -3.09 -13.08 4.56
C ALA A 74 -4.34 -13.99 4.60
N VAL A 75 -4.83 -14.44 3.45
CA VAL A 75 -6.02 -15.31 3.35
C VAL A 75 -5.71 -16.78 3.00
N GLU A 76 -4.46 -17.09 2.64
CA GLU A 76 -3.94 -18.45 2.45
C GLU A 76 -3.58 -19.11 3.79
#